data_AF-A0A7C3SQG6-F1
#
_entry.id   AF-A0A7C3SQG6-F1
#
_cell.length_a   1.000
_cell.length_b   1.000
_cell.length_c   1.000
_cell.angle_alpha   90.00
_cell.angle_beta   90.00
_cell.angle_gamma   90.00
#
_symmetry.space_group_name_H-M   'P 1'
#
loop_
_entity.id
_entity.type
_entity.pdbx_description
1 polymer ?
#
loop_
_entity_poly.entity_id
_entity_poly.type
_entity_poly.pdbx_seq_one_letter_code
_entity_poly.pdbx_strand_id
1 'polypeptide(L)' 'NIVGASALLSTTLPVQKEIVEALKAMGIRDKVKVIFGGAPCTPEWVEEIGGDGYAENAIEAIKVAKRLIGVKD' A
#
# COMPACT_ATOMS: atom_id res chain seq x y z
N ASN A 1 -1.92 -4.38 11.95
CA ASN A 1 -2.31 -3.01 11.55
C ASN A 1 -1.94 -2.77 10.10
N ILE A 2 -2.82 -2.09 9.36
CA ILE A 2 -2.65 -1.81 7.93
C ILE A 2 -2.82 -0.31 7.69
N VAL A 3 -1.95 0.29 6.88
CA VAL A 3 -2.11 1.62 6.29
C VAL A 3 -2.46 1.43 4.83
N GLY A 4 -3.59 1.98 4.39
CA GLY A 4 -4.02 1.96 3.00
C GLY A 4 -4.03 3.36 2.41
N ALA A 5 -3.54 3.54 1.18
CA ALA A 5 -3.71 4.80 0.46
C ALA A 5 -4.05 4.58 -1.02
N SER A 6 -4.76 5.54 -1.60
CA SER A 6 -5.17 5.53 -3.01
C SER A 6 -4.74 6.82 -3.69
N ALA A 7 -4.27 6.72 -4.92
CA ALA A 7 -4.03 7.85 -5.80
C ALA A 7 -4.94 7.71 -7.04
N LEU A 8 -5.70 8.74 -7.40
CA LEU A 8 -6.53 8.74 -8.62
C LEU A 8 -5.94 9.57 -9.75
N LEU A 9 -4.98 10.43 -9.44
CA LEU A 9 -4.27 11.28 -10.39
C LEU A 9 -2.81 10.84 -10.43
N SER A 10 -2.20 10.85 -11.62
CA SER A 10 -0.77 10.55 -11.74
C SER A 10 0.10 11.51 -10.92
N THR A 11 -0.35 12.74 -10.70
CA THR A 11 0.31 13.75 -9.86
C THR A 11 0.28 13.42 -8.37
N THR A 12 -0.64 12.56 -7.90
CA THR A 12 -0.69 12.14 -6.50
C THR A 12 -0.03 10.79 -6.24
N LEU A 13 0.37 10.07 -7.30
CA LEU A 13 1.06 8.79 -7.19
C LEU A 13 2.36 8.88 -6.34
N PRO A 14 3.22 9.92 -6.48
CA PRO A 14 4.44 10.05 -5.68
C PRO A 14 4.20 10.17 -4.16
N VAL A 15 3.03 10.65 -3.74
CA VAL A 15 2.69 10.80 -2.30
C VAL A 15 2.64 9.43 -1.60
N GLN A 16 2.33 8.34 -2.33
CA GLN A 16 2.41 6.99 -1.76
C GLN A 16 3.83 6.64 -1.30
N LYS A 17 4.87 7.09 -2.03
CA LYS A 17 6.26 6.93 -1.61
C LYS A 17 6.57 7.75 -0.36
N GLU A 18 6.08 8.99 -0.29
CA GLU A 18 6.24 9.84 0.89
C GLU A 18 5.64 9.20 2.15
N ILE A 19 4.51 8.49 2.03
CA ILE A 19 3.93 7.72 3.14
C ILE A 19 4.93 6.65 3.63
N VAL A 20 5.53 5.88 2.71
CA VAL A 20 6.51 4.84 3.09
C VAL A 20 7.72 5.47 3.77
N GLU A 21 8.27 6.56 3.23
CA GLU A 21 9.41 7.27 3.81
C GLU A 21 9.09 7.88 5.18
N ALA A 22 7.89 8.43 5.37
CA ALA A 22 7.45 8.93 6.66
C ALA A 22 7.37 7.81 7.71
N LEU A 23 6.84 6.63 7.34
CA LEU A 23 6.80 5.47 8.23
C LEU A 23 8.20 4.97 8.60
N LYS A 24 9.16 5.02 7.66
CA LYS A 24 10.58 4.71 7.92
C LYS A 24 11.20 5.74 8.87
N ALA A 25 11.01 7.02 8.62
CA ALA A 25 11.53 8.11 9.46
C ALA A 25 11.00 8.04 10.89
N MET A 26 9.75 7.59 11.08
CA MET A 26 9.15 7.35 12.39
C MET A 26 9.61 6.05 13.06
N GLY A 27 10.38 5.19 12.38
CA GLY A 27 10.83 3.89 12.91
C GLY A 27 9.72 2.87 13.10
N ILE A 28 8.61 3.00 12.36
CA ILE A 28 7.44 2.11 12.47
C ILE A 28 7.11 1.35 11.19
N ARG A 29 7.89 1.52 10.11
CA ARG A 29 7.64 0.87 8.82
C ARG A 29 7.45 -0.64 8.95
N ASP A 30 8.28 -1.31 9.76
CA ASP A 30 8.22 -2.78 9.93
C ASP A 30 7.07 -3.25 10.85
N LYS A 31 6.40 -2.32 11.54
CA LYS A 31 5.29 -2.61 12.48
C LYS A 31 3.92 -2.57 11.81
N VAL A 32 3.84 -2.10 10.57
CA VAL A 32 2.59 -1.96 9.82
C VAL A 32 2.72 -2.55 8.43
N LYS A 33 1.60 -3.02 7.88
CA LYS A 33 1.50 -3.39 6.47
C LYS A 33 0.98 -2.21 5.67
N VAL A 34 1.55 -1.94 4.51
CA VAL A 34 1.18 -0.80 3.66
C VAL A 34 0.61 -1.31 2.35
N ILE A 35 -0.63 -0.92 2.04
CA ILE A 35 -1.34 -1.33 0.83
C ILE A 35 -1.65 -0.10 -0.01
N PHE A 36 -1.42 -0.18 -1.32
CA PHE A 36 -1.66 0.91 -2.24
C PHE A 36 -2.54 0.48 -3.42
N GLY A 37 -3.25 1.45 -4.00
CA GLY A 37 -4.10 1.26 -5.18
C GLY A 37 -4.50 2.58 -5.80
N GLY A 38 -5.54 2.53 -6.65
CA GLY A 38 -6.06 3.67 -7.40
C GLY A 38 -5.63 3.69 -8.86
N ALA A 39 -6.29 4.48 -9.70
CA ALA A 39 -6.29 4.35 -11.16
C ALA A 39 -4.90 4.33 -11.85
N PRO A 40 -3.92 5.20 -11.50
CA PRO A 40 -2.58 5.18 -12.07
C PRO A 40 -1.59 4.26 -11.31
N CYS A 41 -2.01 3.60 -10.22
CA CYS A 41 -1.13 2.76 -9.40
C CYS A 41 -0.99 1.38 -10.05
N THR A 42 0.22 0.82 -10.03
CA THR A 42 0.50 -0.53 -10.57
C THR A 42 1.23 -1.38 -9.52
N PRO A 43 1.22 -2.72 -9.65
CA PRO A 43 1.99 -3.61 -8.78
C PRO A 43 3.48 -3.25 -8.72
N GLU A 44 4.07 -2.90 -9.85
CA GLU A 44 5.50 -2.58 -9.99
C GLU A 44 5.85 -1.31 -9.21
N TRP A 45 4.99 -0.29 -9.30
CA TRP A 45 5.15 0.93 -8.51
C TRP A 45 5.11 0.65 -7.01
N VAL A 46 4.15 -0.17 -6.56
CA VAL A 46 4.03 -0.54 -5.15
C VAL A 46 5.27 -1.26 -4.64
N GLU A 47 5.82 -2.18 -5.44
CA GLU A 47 7.08 -2.86 -5.10
C GLU A 47 8.26 -1.88 -5.05
N GLU A 48 8.39 -1.01 -6.06
CA GLU A 48 9.46 -0.01 -6.16
C GLU A 48 9.52 0.91 -4.92
N ILE A 49 8.37 1.38 -4.44
CA ILE A 49 8.30 2.28 -3.29
C ILE A 49 8.37 1.55 -1.95
N GLY A 50 8.40 0.22 -1.94
CA GLY A 50 8.46 -0.59 -0.73
C GLY A 50 7.11 -0.73 -0.01
N GLY A 51 6.01 -0.79 -0.75
CA GLY A 51 4.70 -1.23 -0.23
C GLY A 51 4.63 -2.75 -0.04
N ASP A 52 3.68 -3.21 0.76
CA ASP A 52 3.48 -4.64 1.05
C ASP A 52 2.39 -5.28 0.18
N GLY A 53 1.52 -4.48 -0.44
CA GLY A 53 0.43 -4.99 -1.24
C GLY A 53 -0.15 -3.98 -2.22
N TYR A 54 -0.47 -4.45 -3.41
CA TYR A 54 -1.23 -3.74 -4.42
C TYR A 54 -2.65 -4.30 -4.49
N ALA A 55 -3.64 -3.43 -4.70
CA ALA A 55 -5.00 -3.84 -5.00
C ALA A 55 -5.63 -2.94 -6.08
N GLU A 56 -6.17 -3.58 -7.12
CA GLU A 56 -6.84 -2.91 -8.23
C GLU A 56 -8.25 -2.41 -7.85
N ASN A 57 -8.91 -3.12 -6.93
CA ASN A 57 -10.27 -2.81 -6.50
C ASN A 57 -10.52 -3.23 -5.04
N ALA A 58 -11.70 -2.88 -4.51
CA ALA A 58 -12.05 -3.12 -3.12
C ALA A 58 -12.09 -4.61 -2.74
N ILE A 59 -12.54 -5.50 -3.64
CA ILE A 59 -12.62 -6.94 -3.36
C ILE A 59 -11.21 -7.53 -3.25
N GLU A 60 -10.33 -7.19 -4.18
CA GLU A 60 -8.93 -7.62 -4.11
C GLU A 60 -8.21 -7.02 -2.90
N ALA A 61 -8.52 -5.78 -2.50
CA ALA A 61 -7.95 -5.18 -1.30
C ALA A 61 -8.26 -5.98 -0.02
N ILE A 62 -9.47 -6.55 0.09
CA ILE A 62 -9.83 -7.43 1.21
C ILE A 62 -8.95 -8.68 1.23
N LYS A 63 -8.76 -9.34 0.08
CA LYS A 63 -7.93 -10.54 -0.04
C LYS A 63 -6.47 -10.25 0.30
N VAL A 64 -5.93 -9.15 -0.22
CA VAL A 64 -4.55 -8.70 0.05
C VAL A 64 -4.39 -8.37 1.54
N ALA A 65 -5.32 -7.64 2.13
CA ALA A 65 -5.30 -7.31 3.55
C ALA A 65 -5.28 -8.56 4.42
N LYS A 66 -6.23 -9.50 4.21
CA LYS A 66 -6.31 -10.77 4.93
C LYS A 66 -5.02 -11.58 4.81
N ARG A 67 -4.46 -11.71 3.60
CA ARG A 67 -3.19 -12.39 3.35
C ARG A 67 -2.03 -11.77 4.14
N LEU A 68 -1.92 -10.45 4.14
CA LEU A 68 -0.82 -9.73 4.79
C LEU A 68 -0.84 -9.82 6.32
N ILE A 69 -2.02 -10.02 6.92
CA ILE A 69 -2.17 -10.18 8.38
C ILE A 69 -2.41 -11.64 8.81
N GLY A 70 -2.39 -12.59 7.87
CA GLY A 70 -2.53 -14.03 8.16
C GLY A 70 -3.94 -14.47 8.60
N VAL A 71 -4.99 -13.72 8.23
CA VAL A 71 -6.38 -14.10 8.52
C VAL A 71 -6.90 -15.02 7.41
N LYS A 72 -7.39 -16.21 7.78
CA LYS A 72 -8.06 -17.14 6.84
C LYS A 72 -9.45 -16.62 6.47
N ASP A 73 -9.88 -16.91 5.25
CA ASP A 73 -11.16 -16.46 4.71
C ASP A 73 -12.38 -16.97 5.48
#